data_AF-A6EAX3-F1
#
_entry.id   AF-A6EAX3-F1
#
_cell.length_a   1.000
_cell.length_b   1.000
_cell.length_c   1.000
_cell.angle_alpha   90.00
_cell.angle_beta   90.00
_cell.angle_gamma   90.00
#
_symmetry.space_group_name_H-M   'P 1'
#
loop_
_entity.id
_entity.type
_entity.pdbx_description
1 polymer ?
#
loop_
_entity_poly.entity_id
_entity_poly.type
_entity_poly.pdbx_seq_one_letter_code
_entity_poly.pdbx_strand_id
1 'polypeptide(L)'
;MMESFFILIPIFLLVLYFIFRKDNSHNYVNLSEFDRKLLFDHVHYYQELTDEGKLRFEQKVVAFLSDVRLEGVGTEITVLDKLLVASSAIIPVFGFPDWKYRNLSTVVLYPDTFNKDFQFEGGDRSILGMVGTGFMNGQMVLSRAALQQGFSNKADKENTAIHEFVHLLDKSDGATDGVPENLMKHEYTLPWLQMIHAEMQRIEKGKSDINPYAITNEAEFFAVVSEYFFEKPEQFKEKHPQLYSGLSSIFMQDPAEKNL
;
A
#
# COMPACT_ATOMS: atom_id res chain seq x y z
N MET A 1 43.57 9.84 8.61
CA MET A 1 42.46 10.81 8.79
C MET A 1 42.02 11.52 7.50
N MET A 2 42.67 11.34 6.34
CA MET A 2 42.23 11.96 5.07
C MET A 2 41.25 11.10 4.25
N GLU A 3 41.15 9.79 4.47
CA GLU A 3 40.31 8.93 3.62
C GLU A 3 38.81 9.05 3.92
N SER A 4 38.43 9.41 5.15
CA SER A 4 37.02 9.58 5.56
C SER A 4 36.33 10.77 4.88
N PHE A 5 37.10 11.78 4.46
CA PHE A 5 36.55 12.97 3.77
C PHE A 5 36.18 12.69 2.30
N PHE A 6 36.84 11.72 1.65
CA PHE A 6 36.56 11.39 0.25
C PHE A 6 35.25 10.60 0.07
N ILE A 7 34.74 9.94 1.11
CA ILE A 7 33.46 9.22 1.08
C ILE A 7 32.29 10.16 1.43
N LEU A 8 32.52 11.18 2.25
CA LEU A 8 31.50 12.15 2.64
C LEU A 8 31.10 13.10 1.50
N ILE A 9 32.02 13.44 0.61
CA ILE A 9 31.75 14.31 -0.55
C ILE A 9 30.73 13.68 -1.53
N PRO A 10 30.87 12.43 -1.99
CA PRO A 10 29.88 11.82 -2.88
C PRO A 10 28.54 11.59 -2.20
N ILE A 11 28.50 11.23 -0.90
CA ILE A 11 27.24 11.14 -0.13
C ILE A 11 26.56 12.51 -0.04
N PHE A 12 27.33 13.56 0.26
CA PHE A 12 26.82 14.93 0.33
C PHE A 12 26.34 15.43 -1.02
N LEU A 13 27.05 15.12 -2.12
CA LEU A 13 26.64 15.45 -3.47
C LEU A 13 25.41 14.65 -3.91
N LEU A 14 25.24 13.42 -3.44
CA LEU A 14 24.06 12.59 -3.66
C LEU A 14 22.86 13.14 -2.89
N VAL A 15 23.04 13.51 -1.63
CA VAL A 15 22.03 14.23 -0.83
C VAL A 15 21.65 15.56 -1.48
N LEU A 16 22.63 16.36 -1.92
CA LEU A 16 22.39 17.60 -2.64
C LEU A 16 21.71 17.35 -3.99
N TYR A 17 22.05 16.29 -4.70
CA TYR A 17 21.37 15.92 -5.94
C TYR A 17 19.90 15.62 -5.67
N PHE A 18 19.56 14.85 -4.63
CA PHE A 18 18.16 14.62 -4.25
C PHE A 18 17.45 15.90 -3.76
N ILE A 19 18.15 16.81 -3.07
CA ILE A 19 17.59 18.11 -2.64
C ILE A 19 17.34 19.07 -3.81
N PHE A 20 18.22 19.08 -4.81
CA PHE A 20 18.21 20.03 -5.93
C PHE A 20 17.72 19.45 -7.26
N ARG A 21 17.39 18.16 -7.33
CA ARG A 21 16.79 17.55 -8.52
C ARG A 21 15.41 18.17 -8.69
N LYS A 22 15.30 18.98 -9.74
CA LYS A 22 14.05 19.58 -10.18
C LYS A 22 13.04 18.46 -10.43
N ASP A 23 11.98 18.48 -9.64
CA ASP A 23 10.89 17.52 -9.71
C ASP A 23 10.31 17.56 -11.12
N ASN A 24 10.43 16.45 -11.85
CA ASN A 24 9.61 16.21 -13.03
C ASN A 24 8.23 15.75 -12.55
N SER A 25 7.61 16.53 -11.66
CA SER A 25 6.21 16.37 -11.36
C SER A 25 5.51 16.65 -12.68
N HIS A 26 5.03 15.59 -13.33
CA HIS A 26 3.89 15.78 -14.18
C HIS A 26 2.85 16.37 -13.25
N ASN A 27 2.54 17.65 -13.41
CA ASN A 27 1.36 18.23 -12.80
C ASN A 27 0.19 17.45 -13.41
N TYR A 28 -0.19 16.35 -12.76
CA TYR A 28 -1.38 15.62 -13.08
C TYR A 28 -2.51 16.59 -12.76
N VAL A 29 -2.98 17.31 -13.77
CA VAL A 29 -4.19 18.12 -13.66
C VAL A 29 -5.40 17.23 -13.94
N ASN A 30 -5.23 16.27 -14.87
CA ASN A 30 -6.19 15.23 -15.21
C ASN A 30 -5.47 14.00 -15.76
N LEU A 31 -6.09 12.82 -15.65
CA LEU A 31 -5.64 11.62 -16.35
C LEU A 31 -5.97 11.70 -17.84
N SER A 32 -5.04 11.25 -18.68
CA SER A 32 -5.24 11.08 -20.12
C SER A 32 -6.05 9.82 -20.43
N GLU A 33 -6.55 9.69 -21.66
CA GLU A 33 -7.20 8.46 -22.13
C GLU A 33 -6.26 7.24 -22.02
N PHE A 34 -4.96 7.45 -22.24
CA PHE A 34 -3.96 6.40 -22.08
C PHE A 34 -3.84 5.96 -20.61
N ASP A 35 -3.83 6.89 -19.67
CA ASP A 35 -3.78 6.58 -18.23
C ASP A 35 -5.05 5.83 -17.79
N ARG A 36 -6.22 6.26 -18.23
CA ARG A 36 -7.50 5.56 -17.98
C ARG A 36 -7.47 4.14 -18.53
N LYS A 37 -6.90 3.96 -19.73
CA LYS A 37 -6.73 2.63 -20.32
C LYS A 37 -5.81 1.76 -19.47
N LEU A 38 -4.68 2.29 -18.98
CA LEU A 38 -3.79 1.55 -18.08
C LEU A 38 -4.48 1.15 -16.78
N LEU A 39 -5.24 2.06 -16.16
CA LEU A 39 -6.03 1.74 -14.97
C LEU A 39 -7.05 0.63 -15.27
N PHE A 40 -7.78 0.74 -16.38
CA PHE A 40 -8.75 -0.27 -16.78
C PHE A 40 -8.08 -1.61 -17.10
N ASP A 41 -6.91 -1.64 -17.71
CA ASP A 41 -6.23 -2.89 -18.08
C ASP A 41 -5.61 -3.61 -16.87
N HIS A 42 -5.19 -2.87 -15.84
CA HIS A 42 -4.34 -3.41 -14.76
C HIS A 42 -4.96 -3.38 -13.35
N VAL A 43 -5.96 -2.54 -13.09
CA VAL A 43 -6.52 -2.36 -11.74
C VAL A 43 -7.93 -2.92 -11.70
N HIS A 44 -8.07 -4.18 -11.29
CA HIS A 44 -9.37 -4.87 -11.23
C HIS A 44 -10.40 -4.09 -10.40
N TYR A 45 -9.99 -3.56 -9.24
CA TYR A 45 -10.82 -2.70 -8.41
C TYR A 45 -11.45 -1.55 -9.21
N TYR A 46 -10.67 -0.89 -10.08
CA TYR A 46 -11.13 0.21 -10.91
C TYR A 46 -12.09 -0.24 -12.03
N GLN A 47 -11.92 -1.47 -12.56
CA GLN A 47 -12.82 -2.02 -13.58
C GLN A 47 -14.25 -2.17 -13.05
N GLU A 48 -14.37 -2.65 -11.80
CA GLU A 48 -15.64 -2.94 -11.13
C GLU A 48 -16.38 -1.69 -10.62
N LEU A 49 -15.74 -0.52 -10.63
CA LEU A 49 -16.40 0.73 -10.27
C LEU A 49 -17.46 1.16 -11.29
N THR A 50 -18.52 1.78 -10.79
CA THR A 50 -19.48 2.55 -11.60
C THR A 50 -18.80 3.72 -12.32
N ASP A 51 -19.42 4.30 -13.34
CA ASP A 51 -18.83 5.45 -14.06
C ASP A 51 -18.59 6.65 -13.13
N GLU A 52 -19.48 6.90 -12.17
CA GLU A 52 -19.30 7.90 -11.12
C GLU A 52 -18.16 7.53 -10.17
N GLY A 53 -18.07 6.25 -9.78
CA GLY A 53 -16.98 5.70 -8.97
C GLY A 53 -15.63 5.86 -9.65
N LYS A 54 -15.54 5.56 -10.95
CA LYS A 54 -14.34 5.74 -11.77
C LYS A 54 -13.89 7.20 -11.76
N LEU A 55 -14.79 8.14 -12.02
CA LEU A 55 -14.46 9.57 -12.00
C LEU A 55 -13.91 10.00 -10.62
N ARG A 56 -14.53 9.54 -9.52
CA ARG A 56 -14.05 9.81 -8.15
C ARG A 56 -12.67 9.19 -7.90
N PHE A 57 -12.44 7.97 -8.39
CA PHE A 57 -11.16 7.28 -8.26
C PHE A 57 -10.05 8.02 -9.01
N GLU A 58 -10.30 8.42 -10.27
CA GLU A 58 -9.38 9.21 -11.08
C GLU A 58 -8.98 10.52 -10.37
N GLN A 59 -9.95 11.24 -9.80
CA GLN A 59 -9.69 12.48 -9.04
C GLN A 59 -8.81 12.22 -7.82
N LYS A 60 -9.06 11.14 -7.07
CA LYS A 60 -8.24 10.76 -5.90
C LYS A 60 -6.82 10.35 -6.31
N VAL A 61 -6.67 9.61 -7.42
CA VAL A 61 -5.35 9.26 -7.99
C VAL A 61 -4.56 10.52 -8.36
N VAL A 62 -5.20 11.46 -9.06
CA VAL A 62 -4.59 12.73 -9.45
C VAL A 62 -4.15 13.54 -8.23
N ALA A 63 -5.01 13.63 -7.21
CA ALA A 63 -4.70 14.33 -5.97
C ALA A 63 -3.50 13.67 -5.25
N PHE A 64 -3.49 12.35 -5.13
CA PHE A 64 -2.37 11.61 -4.53
C PHE A 64 -1.06 11.86 -5.26
N LEU A 65 -1.05 11.77 -6.59
CA LEU A 65 0.15 12.01 -7.41
C LEU A 65 0.62 13.46 -7.40
N SER A 66 -0.24 14.40 -6.99
CA SER A 66 0.12 15.80 -6.80
C SER A 66 0.75 16.07 -5.43
N ASP A 67 0.35 15.31 -4.41
CA ASP A 67 0.78 15.49 -3.01
C ASP A 67 1.99 14.60 -2.66
N VAL A 68 2.19 13.47 -3.34
CA VAL A 68 3.22 12.46 -3.03
C VAL A 68 4.20 12.30 -4.18
N ARG A 69 5.50 12.41 -3.89
CA ARG A 69 6.58 12.16 -4.86
C ARG A 69 6.82 10.67 -5.06
N LEU A 70 7.13 10.27 -6.28
CA LEU A 70 7.57 8.92 -6.59
C LEU A 70 9.00 8.96 -7.10
N GLU A 71 9.89 8.19 -6.47
CA GLU A 71 11.31 8.16 -6.78
C GLU A 71 11.78 6.74 -7.08
N GLY A 72 12.59 6.57 -8.12
CA GLY A 72 13.15 5.27 -8.50
C GLY A 72 14.61 5.18 -8.10
N VAL A 73 14.98 4.11 -7.41
CA VAL A 73 16.38 3.76 -7.10
C VAL A 73 16.73 2.53 -7.92
N GLY A 74 17.71 2.64 -8.82
CA GLY A 74 18.08 1.54 -9.71
C GLY A 74 17.04 1.20 -10.79
N THR A 75 15.94 1.95 -10.88
CA THR A 75 14.89 1.79 -11.90
C THR A 75 14.34 3.15 -12.31
N GLU A 76 13.94 3.29 -13.58
CA GLU A 76 13.11 4.41 -14.02
C GLU A 76 11.65 4.14 -13.66
N ILE A 77 10.93 5.20 -13.28
CA ILE A 77 9.50 5.12 -12.96
C ILE A 77 8.70 5.33 -14.24
N THR A 78 7.91 4.33 -14.61
CA THR A 78 6.99 4.41 -15.74
C THR A 78 5.65 5.04 -15.33
N VAL A 79 4.84 5.44 -16.32
CA VAL A 79 3.46 5.91 -16.07
C VAL A 79 2.64 4.85 -15.35
N LEU A 80 2.77 3.58 -15.77
CA LEU A 80 2.06 2.47 -15.13
C LEU A 80 2.45 2.35 -13.65
N ASP A 81 3.74 2.41 -13.31
CA ASP A 81 4.18 2.31 -11.91
C ASP A 81 3.55 3.40 -11.03
N LYS A 82 3.42 4.63 -11.56
CA LYS A 82 2.74 5.74 -10.85
C LYS A 82 1.27 5.43 -10.58
N LEU A 83 0.56 4.94 -11.60
CA LEU A 83 -0.86 4.59 -11.49
C LEU A 83 -1.08 3.43 -10.53
N LEU A 84 -0.21 2.42 -10.52
CA LEU A 84 -0.31 1.29 -9.60
C LEU A 84 -0.06 1.73 -8.15
N VAL A 85 1.00 2.50 -7.87
CA VAL A 85 1.25 3.06 -6.52
C VAL A 85 0.07 3.90 -6.04
N ALA A 86 -0.43 4.81 -6.90
CA ALA A 86 -1.58 5.63 -6.55
C ALA A 86 -2.83 4.78 -6.30
N SER A 87 -3.06 3.75 -7.11
CA SER A 87 -4.18 2.83 -6.92
C SER A 87 -4.08 2.09 -5.58
N SER A 88 -2.91 1.57 -5.21
CA SER A 88 -2.69 0.95 -3.90
C SER A 88 -2.95 1.90 -2.74
N ALA A 89 -2.67 3.19 -2.92
CA ALA A 89 -2.97 4.21 -1.92
C ALA A 89 -4.47 4.50 -1.83
N ILE A 90 -5.17 4.55 -2.95
CA ILE A 90 -6.57 4.98 -3.01
C ILE A 90 -7.54 3.86 -2.64
N ILE A 91 -7.28 2.60 -3.02
CA ILE A 91 -8.19 1.47 -2.79
C ILE A 91 -8.59 1.35 -1.30
N PRO A 92 -7.66 1.31 -0.32
CA PRO A 92 -8.01 1.21 1.09
C PRO A 92 -8.84 2.39 1.62
N VAL A 93 -8.71 3.57 1.01
CA VAL A 93 -9.31 4.81 1.51
C VAL A 93 -10.45 5.34 0.64
N PHE A 94 -10.89 4.57 -0.35
CA PHE A 94 -11.88 5.02 -1.33
C PHE A 94 -13.23 5.34 -0.69
N GLY A 95 -13.61 4.59 0.35
CA GLY A 95 -14.81 4.81 1.16
C GLY A 95 -14.81 6.10 1.99
N PHE A 96 -13.66 6.79 2.11
CA PHE A 96 -13.53 8.04 2.86
C PHE A 96 -13.36 9.22 1.89
N PRO A 97 -14.39 10.07 1.71
CA PRO A 97 -14.35 11.17 0.75
C PRO A 97 -13.17 12.12 0.96
N ASP A 98 -12.89 12.49 2.21
CA ASP A 98 -11.95 13.56 2.58
C ASP A 98 -10.56 13.07 3.03
N TRP A 99 -10.26 11.77 2.86
CA TRP A 99 -8.97 11.22 3.29
C TRP A 99 -7.79 11.79 2.52
N LYS A 100 -6.69 12.06 3.26
CA LYS A 100 -5.39 12.47 2.71
C LYS A 100 -4.24 11.87 3.52
N TYR A 101 -3.22 11.39 2.82
CA TYR A 101 -1.99 10.88 3.44
C TYR A 101 -1.06 12.03 3.88
N ARG A 102 -1.33 12.61 5.06
CA ARG A 102 -0.52 13.75 5.57
C ARG A 102 0.90 13.36 6.00
N ASN A 103 1.10 12.10 6.36
CA ASN A 103 2.36 11.57 6.88
C ASN A 103 3.12 10.75 5.83
N LEU A 104 2.83 10.93 4.53
CA LEU A 104 3.56 10.33 3.43
C LEU A 104 3.93 11.42 2.43
N SER A 105 5.22 11.55 2.15
CA SER A 105 5.76 12.55 1.21
C SER A 105 6.37 11.91 -0.03
N THR A 106 6.93 10.71 0.09
CA THR A 106 7.68 10.06 -0.97
C THR A 106 7.46 8.54 -0.95
N VAL A 107 7.19 7.95 -2.11
CA VAL A 107 7.25 6.49 -2.32
C VAL A 107 8.47 6.18 -3.18
N VAL A 108 9.35 5.34 -2.67
CA VAL A 108 10.60 4.94 -3.32
C VAL A 108 10.43 3.55 -3.91
N LEU A 109 10.67 3.40 -5.22
CA LEU A 109 10.63 2.12 -5.92
C LEU A 109 12.04 1.59 -6.16
N TYR A 110 12.30 0.38 -5.68
CA TYR A 110 13.45 -0.43 -6.03
C TYR A 110 13.06 -1.41 -7.16
N PRO A 111 14.02 -1.93 -7.96
CA PRO A 111 13.67 -2.78 -9.10
C PRO A 111 13.02 -4.10 -8.66
N ASP A 112 13.46 -4.61 -7.50
CA ASP A 112 13.11 -5.91 -6.92
C ASP A 112 13.22 -5.80 -5.39
N THR A 113 13.02 -6.91 -4.68
CA THR A 113 13.25 -7.08 -3.24
C THR A 113 14.58 -6.50 -2.77
N PHE A 114 14.60 -6.04 -1.53
CA PHE A 114 15.75 -5.45 -0.88
C PHE A 114 15.97 -6.02 0.52
N ASN A 115 17.07 -5.67 1.16
CA ASN A 115 17.39 -6.07 2.54
C ASN A 115 17.26 -4.88 3.51
N LYS A 116 17.51 -5.12 4.80
CA LYS A 116 17.40 -4.09 5.86
C LYS A 116 18.38 -2.92 5.70
N ASP A 117 19.43 -3.12 4.92
CA ASP A 117 20.43 -2.10 4.57
C ASP A 117 20.10 -1.38 3.25
N PHE A 118 18.88 -1.57 2.71
CA PHE A 118 18.39 -1.03 1.44
C PHE A 118 19.21 -1.45 0.21
N GLN A 119 19.92 -2.59 0.32
CA GLN A 119 20.61 -3.17 -0.82
C GLN A 119 19.64 -4.02 -1.63
N PHE A 120 19.62 -3.78 -2.93
CA PHE A 120 18.82 -4.52 -3.91
C PHE A 120 19.67 -5.37 -4.85
N GLU A 121 20.99 -5.35 -4.68
CA GLU A 121 21.96 -6.21 -5.35
C GLU A 121 22.63 -7.12 -4.30
N GLY A 122 22.94 -8.37 -4.68
CA GLY A 122 23.53 -9.36 -3.77
C GLY A 122 22.52 -10.36 -3.18
N GLY A 123 22.97 -11.13 -2.19
CA GLY A 123 22.15 -12.13 -1.48
C GLY A 123 21.36 -11.53 -0.31
N ASP A 124 20.40 -12.30 0.22
CA ASP A 124 19.58 -11.95 1.40
C ASP A 124 18.58 -10.79 1.20
N ARG A 125 17.92 -10.77 0.04
CA ARG A 125 16.84 -9.83 -0.30
C ARG A 125 15.50 -10.51 -0.05
N SER A 126 14.73 -10.03 0.92
CA SER A 126 13.43 -10.61 1.28
C SER A 126 12.35 -9.57 1.57
N ILE A 127 12.70 -8.27 1.58
CA ILE A 127 11.76 -7.19 1.87
C ILE A 127 11.12 -6.76 0.56
N LEU A 128 9.79 -6.87 0.50
CA LEU A 128 8.97 -6.49 -0.65
C LEU A 128 8.46 -5.05 -0.52
N GLY A 129 8.27 -4.58 0.70
CA GLY A 129 7.80 -3.25 1.05
C GLY A 129 8.15 -2.90 2.50
N MET A 130 8.16 -1.60 2.81
CA MET A 130 8.17 -1.13 4.19
C MET A 130 7.74 0.34 4.30
N VAL A 131 7.09 0.67 5.41
CA VAL A 131 6.87 2.05 5.87
C VAL A 131 8.06 2.56 6.69
N GLY A 132 8.60 3.71 6.31
CA GLY A 132 9.71 4.36 6.99
C GLY A 132 9.35 4.85 8.40
N THR A 133 10.32 4.76 9.32
CA THR A 133 10.24 5.27 10.70
C THR A 133 11.46 6.12 11.03
N GLY A 134 11.39 6.91 12.11
CA GLY A 134 12.50 7.76 12.55
C GLY A 134 12.94 8.74 11.46
N PHE A 135 14.20 8.64 11.01
CA PHE A 135 14.75 9.51 9.97
C PHE A 135 14.11 9.28 8.58
N MET A 136 13.47 8.13 8.36
CA MET A 136 12.72 7.81 7.13
C MET A 136 11.23 8.09 7.27
N ASN A 137 10.80 8.76 8.35
CA ASN A 137 9.39 9.11 8.51
C ASN A 137 8.89 9.94 7.32
N GLY A 138 7.72 9.61 6.80
CA GLY A 138 7.21 10.23 5.57
C GLY A 138 7.66 9.56 4.28
N GLN A 139 8.35 8.42 4.34
CA GLN A 139 8.75 7.63 3.18
C GLN A 139 8.16 6.22 3.25
N MET A 140 7.80 5.68 2.09
CA MET A 140 7.52 4.26 1.89
C MET A 140 8.50 3.72 0.85
N VAL A 141 8.99 2.51 1.04
CA VAL A 141 9.85 1.82 0.08
C VAL A 141 9.14 0.58 -0.43
N LEU A 142 9.09 0.37 -1.74
CA LEU A 142 8.44 -0.77 -2.38
C LEU A 142 9.35 -1.40 -3.43
N SER A 143 9.26 -2.72 -3.57
CA SER A 143 9.75 -3.44 -4.73
C SER A 143 8.79 -3.22 -5.91
N ARG A 144 9.30 -2.69 -7.02
CA ARG A 144 8.55 -2.54 -8.28
C ARG A 144 8.06 -3.87 -8.83
N ALA A 145 8.85 -4.94 -8.71
CA ALA A 145 8.43 -6.29 -9.12
C ALA A 145 7.19 -6.75 -8.34
N ALA A 146 7.23 -6.69 -7.01
CA ALA A 146 6.09 -6.95 -6.12
C ALA A 146 4.87 -6.06 -6.40
N LEU A 147 5.07 -4.76 -6.63
CA LEU A 147 3.99 -3.83 -7.02
C LEU A 147 3.28 -4.33 -8.29
N GLN A 148 4.03 -4.63 -9.35
CA GLN A 148 3.46 -5.10 -10.60
C GLN A 148 2.82 -6.49 -10.47
N GLN A 149 3.41 -7.36 -9.66
CA GLN A 149 2.85 -8.67 -9.36
C GLN A 149 1.49 -8.54 -8.69
N GLY A 150 1.34 -7.66 -7.69
CA GLY A 150 0.10 -7.42 -6.95
C GLY A 150 -1.09 -6.99 -7.82
N PHE A 151 -0.84 -6.36 -8.97
CA PHE A 151 -1.87 -5.99 -9.95
C PHE A 151 -1.94 -6.91 -11.17
N SER A 152 -1.23 -8.04 -11.14
CA SER A 152 -1.28 -9.01 -12.23
C SER A 152 -2.43 -10.00 -12.04
N ASN A 153 -2.97 -10.57 -13.12
CA ASN A 153 -3.98 -11.65 -13.04
C ASN A 153 -3.48 -12.91 -12.30
N LYS A 154 -2.20 -12.99 -11.96
CA LYS A 154 -1.56 -14.07 -11.21
C LYS A 154 -1.27 -13.69 -9.76
N ALA A 155 -1.64 -12.49 -9.31
CA ALA A 155 -1.63 -12.16 -7.89
C ALA A 155 -2.66 -13.05 -7.18
N ASP A 156 -2.14 -14.06 -6.49
CA ASP A 156 -2.91 -14.90 -5.60
C ASP A 156 -3.18 -14.09 -4.33
N LYS A 157 -4.35 -13.46 -4.19
CA LYS A 157 -4.83 -12.78 -2.95
C LYS A 157 -3.89 -11.73 -2.28
N GLU A 158 -2.70 -11.50 -2.82
CA GLU A 158 -1.59 -10.76 -2.24
C GLU A 158 -1.31 -9.52 -3.09
N ASN A 159 -1.20 -8.37 -2.43
CA ASN A 159 -0.85 -7.09 -2.99
C ASN A 159 -0.02 -6.30 -1.97
N THR A 160 1.30 -6.48 -2.03
CA THR A 160 2.26 -5.82 -1.11
C THR A 160 2.06 -4.31 -1.03
N ALA A 161 1.73 -3.65 -2.13
CA ALA A 161 1.57 -2.21 -2.10
C ALA A 161 0.31 -1.81 -1.30
N ILE A 162 -0.82 -2.52 -1.46
CA ILE A 162 -2.01 -2.32 -0.61
C ILE A 162 -1.66 -2.60 0.86
N HIS A 163 -0.93 -3.69 1.13
CA HIS A 163 -0.46 -4.06 2.46
C HIS A 163 0.28 -2.91 3.17
N GLU A 164 1.30 -2.33 2.52
CA GLU A 164 2.06 -1.22 3.09
C GLU A 164 1.21 0.05 3.28
N PHE A 165 0.26 0.32 2.38
CA PHE A 165 -0.67 1.44 2.58
C PHE A 165 -1.62 1.19 3.74
N VAL A 166 -2.05 -0.04 3.99
CA VAL A 166 -2.84 -0.39 5.18
C VAL A 166 -2.04 -0.17 6.47
N HIS A 167 -0.74 -0.48 6.49
CA HIS A 167 0.12 -0.10 7.62
C HIS A 167 0.19 1.41 7.85
N LEU A 168 0.16 2.23 6.79
CA LEU A 168 0.05 3.68 6.97
C LEU A 168 -1.28 4.12 7.58
N LEU A 169 -2.37 3.41 7.30
CA LEU A 169 -3.68 3.68 7.90
C LEU A 169 -3.71 3.28 9.36
N ASP A 170 -3.17 2.11 9.68
CA ASP A 170 -2.95 1.63 11.05
C ASP A 170 -2.15 2.68 11.83
N LYS A 171 -1.00 3.10 11.28
CA LYS A 171 -0.13 4.16 11.85
C LYS A 171 -0.73 5.56 11.95
N SER A 172 -1.94 5.80 11.46
CA SER A 172 -2.48 7.16 11.36
C SER A 172 -2.79 7.81 12.72
N ASP A 173 -3.04 7.01 13.76
CA ASP A 173 -3.21 7.46 15.15
C ASP A 173 -1.89 7.48 15.94
N GLY A 174 -0.79 7.01 15.33
CA GLY A 174 0.54 6.94 15.90
C GLY A 174 0.96 5.55 16.39
N ALA A 175 0.07 4.56 16.38
CA ALA A 175 0.37 3.16 16.72
C ALA A 175 0.30 2.25 15.49
N THR A 176 1.04 1.14 15.48
CA THR A 176 0.94 0.13 14.41
C THR A 176 0.68 -1.19 15.09
N ASP A 177 -0.59 -1.44 15.39
CA ASP A 177 -1.08 -2.52 16.25
C ASP A 177 -2.30 -3.26 15.67
N GLY A 178 -2.65 -3.00 14.41
CA GLY A 178 -3.79 -3.61 13.73
C GLY A 178 -5.15 -3.00 14.10
N VAL A 179 -5.17 -1.90 14.84
CA VAL A 179 -6.37 -1.16 15.22
C VAL A 179 -6.29 0.26 14.68
N PRO A 180 -6.84 0.54 13.47
CA PRO A 180 -6.86 1.89 12.94
C PRO A 180 -7.93 2.74 13.66
N GLU A 181 -7.62 3.34 14.81
CA GLU A 181 -8.61 4.06 15.64
C GLU A 181 -9.22 5.27 14.90
N ASN A 182 -8.51 5.84 13.92
CA ASN A 182 -9.06 6.90 13.07
C ASN A 182 -10.14 6.41 12.09
N LEU A 183 -10.17 5.10 11.80
CA LEU A 183 -11.13 4.49 10.88
C LEU A 183 -12.24 3.71 11.62
N MET A 184 -12.03 3.42 12.90
CA MET A 184 -12.92 2.60 13.71
C MET A 184 -13.36 3.35 14.97
N LYS A 185 -14.67 3.36 15.25
CA LYS A 185 -15.13 3.86 16.55
C LYS A 185 -14.62 2.95 17.66
N HIS A 186 -14.18 3.56 18.75
CA HIS A 186 -13.62 2.87 19.93
C HIS A 186 -14.46 1.69 20.45
N GLU A 187 -15.79 1.74 20.33
CA GLU A 187 -16.69 0.65 20.73
C GLU A 187 -16.49 -0.66 19.94
N TYR A 188 -15.91 -0.59 18.73
CA TYR A 188 -15.66 -1.74 17.87
C TYR A 188 -14.23 -2.30 18.00
N THR A 189 -13.32 -1.59 18.68
CA THR A 189 -11.92 -2.01 18.86
C THR A 189 -11.81 -3.37 19.55
N LEU A 190 -12.50 -3.56 20.68
CA LEU A 190 -12.42 -4.82 21.42
C LEU A 190 -13.03 -6.01 20.65
N PRO A 191 -14.25 -5.89 20.06
CA PRO A 191 -14.76 -6.92 19.16
C PRO A 191 -13.81 -7.27 18.00
N TRP A 192 -13.17 -6.26 17.40
CA TRP A 192 -12.22 -6.46 16.31
C TRP A 192 -11.00 -7.27 16.75
N LEU A 193 -10.33 -6.87 17.85
CA LEU A 193 -9.20 -7.58 18.40
C LEU A 193 -9.53 -9.04 18.76
N GLN A 194 -10.72 -9.27 19.31
CA GLN A 194 -11.19 -10.64 19.60
C GLN A 194 -11.32 -11.49 18.33
N MET A 195 -11.80 -10.91 17.23
CA MET A 195 -11.87 -11.60 15.93
C MET A 195 -10.48 -11.89 15.36
N ILE A 196 -9.55 -10.91 15.44
CA ILE A 196 -8.14 -11.11 15.04
C ILE A 196 -7.56 -12.31 15.79
N HIS A 197 -7.59 -12.29 17.13
CA HIS A 197 -6.99 -13.35 17.95
C HIS A 197 -7.64 -14.71 17.73
N ALA A 198 -8.96 -14.75 17.55
CA ALA A 198 -9.67 -15.99 17.24
C ALA A 198 -9.23 -16.58 15.89
N GLU A 199 -9.06 -15.75 14.85
CA GLU A 199 -8.61 -16.23 13.55
C GLU A 199 -7.12 -16.57 13.54
N MET A 200 -6.25 -15.81 14.22
CA MET A 200 -4.84 -16.17 14.40
C MET A 200 -4.70 -17.58 14.99
N GLN A 201 -5.48 -17.92 16.02
CA GLN A 201 -5.51 -19.28 16.57
C GLN A 201 -6.01 -20.34 15.58
N ARG A 202 -6.90 -19.98 14.64
CA ARG A 202 -7.34 -20.90 13.58
C ARG A 202 -6.23 -21.12 12.55
N ILE A 203 -5.50 -20.07 12.18
CA ILE A 203 -4.33 -20.15 11.29
C ILE A 203 -3.26 -21.06 11.91
N GLU A 204 -2.90 -20.85 13.19
CA GLU A 204 -1.93 -21.69 13.91
C GLU A 204 -2.31 -23.18 13.91
N LYS A 205 -3.61 -23.48 13.95
CA LYS A 205 -4.15 -24.85 13.94
C LYS A 205 -4.33 -25.42 12.53
N GLY A 206 -3.95 -24.69 11.48
CA GLY A 206 -4.15 -25.08 10.08
C GLY A 206 -5.63 -25.15 9.67
N LYS A 207 -6.50 -24.37 10.32
CA LYS A 207 -7.96 -24.32 10.12
C LYS A 207 -8.44 -23.07 9.38
N SER A 208 -7.52 -22.32 8.81
CA SER A 208 -7.76 -21.12 8.02
C SER A 208 -6.93 -21.18 6.73
N ASP A 209 -7.45 -20.60 5.66
CA ASP A 209 -6.73 -20.45 4.38
C ASP A 209 -6.09 -19.06 4.22
N ILE A 210 -6.06 -18.26 5.30
CA ILE A 210 -5.32 -16.99 5.36
C ILE A 210 -3.82 -17.31 5.48
N ASN A 211 -2.99 -16.51 4.80
CA ASN A 211 -1.54 -16.66 4.79
C ASN A 211 -0.99 -16.70 6.24
N PRO A 212 -0.22 -17.73 6.64
CA PRO A 212 0.37 -17.81 7.98
C PRO A 212 1.24 -16.62 8.38
N TYR A 213 1.70 -15.81 7.42
CA TYR A 213 2.38 -14.56 7.73
C TYR A 213 1.52 -13.62 8.61
N ALA A 214 0.19 -13.69 8.50
CA ALA A 214 -0.76 -12.91 9.29
C ALA A 214 -0.65 -13.16 10.81
N ILE A 215 -0.07 -14.28 11.28
CA ILE A 215 0.10 -14.52 12.73
C ILE A 215 1.37 -13.90 13.32
N THR A 216 2.13 -13.13 12.53
CA THR A 216 3.35 -12.45 13.00
C THR A 216 3.04 -11.44 14.12
N ASN A 217 1.99 -10.63 13.94
CA ASN A 217 1.38 -9.76 14.94
C ASN A 217 0.04 -9.22 14.40
N GLU A 218 -0.69 -8.45 15.19
CA GLU A 218 -2.01 -7.91 14.84
C GLU A 218 -1.97 -6.90 13.66
N ALA A 219 -0.89 -6.12 13.52
CA ALA A 219 -0.74 -5.20 12.40
C ALA A 219 -0.56 -5.94 11.07
N GLU A 220 0.27 -6.99 11.06
CA GLU A 220 0.45 -7.88 9.91
C GLU A 220 -0.85 -8.63 9.61
N PHE A 221 -1.57 -9.07 10.65
CA PHE A 221 -2.88 -9.66 10.46
C PHE A 221 -3.82 -8.72 9.71
N PHE A 222 -3.96 -7.48 10.19
CA PHE A 222 -4.83 -6.47 9.59
C PHE A 222 -4.44 -6.18 8.13
N ALA A 223 -3.16 -6.02 7.84
CA ALA A 223 -2.67 -5.79 6.49
C ALA A 223 -2.96 -6.98 5.56
N VAL A 224 -2.67 -8.22 5.99
CA VAL A 224 -2.93 -9.43 5.19
C VAL A 224 -4.43 -9.61 4.90
N VAL A 225 -5.30 -9.50 5.91
CA VAL A 225 -6.75 -9.67 5.65
C VAL A 225 -7.32 -8.55 4.78
N SER A 226 -6.72 -7.37 4.79
CA SER A 226 -7.08 -6.27 3.89
C SER A 226 -6.70 -6.56 2.44
N GLU A 227 -5.57 -7.22 2.18
CA GLU A 227 -5.23 -7.69 0.83
C GLU A 227 -6.33 -8.64 0.32
N TYR A 228 -6.76 -9.60 1.14
CA TYR A 228 -7.79 -10.57 0.77
C TYR A 228 -9.12 -9.88 0.48
N PHE A 229 -9.45 -8.87 1.29
CA PHE A 229 -10.67 -8.08 1.17
C PHE A 229 -10.74 -7.29 -0.13
N PHE A 230 -9.62 -6.75 -0.63
CA PHE A 230 -9.61 -5.97 -1.87
C PHE A 230 -9.30 -6.81 -3.12
N GLU A 231 -8.51 -7.88 -3.01
CA GLU A 231 -8.07 -8.69 -4.15
C GLU A 231 -9.05 -9.83 -4.51
N LYS A 232 -9.69 -10.45 -3.51
CA LYS A 232 -10.66 -11.55 -3.70
C LYS A 232 -11.88 -11.41 -2.76
N PRO A 233 -12.62 -10.29 -2.84
CA PRO A 233 -13.67 -9.96 -1.88
C PRO A 233 -14.75 -11.03 -1.75
N GLU A 234 -15.23 -11.61 -2.85
CA GLU A 234 -16.31 -12.62 -2.81
C GLU A 234 -15.85 -13.90 -2.11
N GLN A 235 -14.63 -14.36 -2.43
CA GLN A 235 -14.05 -15.54 -1.78
C GLN A 235 -13.79 -15.27 -0.30
N PHE A 236 -13.33 -14.06 0.05
CA PHE A 236 -13.10 -13.68 1.44
C PHE A 236 -14.41 -13.60 2.23
N LYS A 237 -15.47 -13.02 1.64
CA LYS A 237 -16.84 -12.99 2.20
C LYS A 237 -17.40 -14.38 2.46
N GLU A 238 -17.18 -15.32 1.52
CA GLU A 238 -17.64 -16.70 1.64
C GLU A 238 -16.93 -17.45 2.78
N LYS A 239 -15.59 -17.37 2.83
CA LYS A 239 -14.78 -18.17 3.76
C LYS A 239 -14.65 -17.53 5.15
N HIS A 240 -14.63 -16.21 5.22
CA HIS A 240 -14.37 -15.42 6.43
C HIS A 240 -15.41 -14.29 6.63
N PRO A 241 -16.71 -14.61 6.69
CA PRO A 241 -17.79 -13.60 6.65
C PRO A 241 -17.73 -12.58 7.80
N GLN A 242 -17.27 -12.99 8.98
CA GLN A 242 -17.15 -12.09 10.14
C GLN A 242 -16.03 -11.05 9.94
N LEU A 243 -14.86 -11.50 9.45
CA LEU A 243 -13.76 -10.61 9.11
C LEU A 243 -14.13 -9.69 7.95
N TYR A 244 -14.80 -10.22 6.92
CA TYR A 244 -15.32 -9.43 5.81
C TYR A 244 -16.23 -8.29 6.31
N SER A 245 -17.21 -8.61 7.16
CA SER A 245 -18.10 -7.60 7.74
C SER A 245 -17.38 -6.55 8.58
N GLY A 246 -16.35 -6.97 9.33
CA GLY A 246 -15.50 -6.06 10.10
C GLY A 246 -14.76 -5.09 9.19
N LEU A 247 -14.07 -5.61 8.16
CA LEU A 247 -13.33 -4.81 7.20
C LEU A 247 -14.24 -3.90 6.35
N SER A 248 -15.43 -4.35 5.98
CA SER A 248 -16.42 -3.49 5.31
C SER A 248 -16.81 -2.28 6.16
N SER A 249 -16.94 -2.49 7.47
CA SER A 249 -17.23 -1.41 8.41
C SER A 249 -16.04 -0.47 8.60
N ILE A 250 -14.82 -1.03 8.71
CA ILE A 250 -13.57 -0.27 8.85
C ILE A 250 -13.33 0.58 7.62
N PHE A 251 -13.29 0.00 6.43
CA PHE A 251 -12.95 0.69 5.19
C PHE A 251 -14.11 1.47 4.57
N MET A 252 -15.33 1.35 5.13
CA MET A 252 -16.57 1.91 4.59
C MET A 252 -16.82 1.49 3.13
N GLN A 253 -16.57 0.22 2.83
CA GLN A 253 -16.62 -0.34 1.47
C GLN A 253 -17.21 -1.76 1.48
N ASP A 254 -17.80 -2.18 0.36
CA ASP A 254 -18.27 -3.56 0.16
C ASP A 254 -17.83 -4.05 -1.23
N PRO A 255 -16.54 -4.42 -1.42
CA PRO A 255 -16.01 -4.75 -2.74
C PRO A 255 -16.56 -6.02 -3.38
N ALA A 256 -17.24 -6.88 -2.61
CA ALA A 256 -17.97 -8.03 -3.16
C ALA A 256 -19.33 -7.65 -3.78
N GLU A 257 -19.84 -6.45 -3.48
CA GLU A 257 -21.08 -5.93 -4.06
C GLU A 257 -20.74 -5.02 -5.25
N LYS A 258 -21.39 -5.25 -6.39
CA LYS A 258 -21.05 -4.64 -7.69
C LYS A 258 -21.46 -3.16 -7.86
N ASN A 259 -21.39 -2.35 -6.82
CA ASN A 259 -21.94 -0.98 -6.82
C ASN A 259 -21.02 0.09 -6.19
N LEU A 260 -19.70 -0.06 -6.27
CA LEU A 260 -18.73 0.93 -5.75
C LEU A 260 -18.61 2.21 -6.62
#